data_AF-A0A838HZK2-F1
#
_entry.id   AF-A0A838HZK2-F1
#
_cell.length_a   1.000
_cell.length_b   1.000
_cell.length_c   1.000
_cell.angle_alpha   90.00
_cell.angle_beta   90.00
_cell.angle_gamma   90.00
#
_symmetry.space_group_name_H-M   'P 1'
#
loop_
_entity.id
_entity.type
_entity.pdbx_description
1 polymer ?
#
loop_
_entity_poly.entity_id
_entity_poly.type
_entity_poly.pdbx_seq_one_letter_code
_entity_poly.pdbx_strand_id
1 'polypeptide(L)' 'MTTAQFATFVGLALGAVWAFGGFESAALTAVLGLVGFLVGQVVSGRIDVSEYIGSRQSQ' A
#
# COMPACT_ATOMS: atom_id res chain seq x y z
N MET A 1 -12.41 2.99 -10.44
CA MET A 1 -12.72 1.95 -9.45
C MET A 1 -13.01 2.63 -8.14
N THR A 2 -14.18 2.37 -7.55
CA THR A 2 -14.65 3.08 -6.35
C THR A 2 -13.79 2.68 -5.15
N THR A 3 -13.44 3.65 -4.31
CA THR A 3 -12.65 3.48 -3.07
C THR A 3 -13.18 2.35 -2.17
N ALA A 4 -14.47 2.07 -2.25
CA ALA A 4 -15.13 0.96 -1.57
C ALA A 4 -14.60 -0.42 -2.01
N GLN A 5 -14.37 -0.66 -3.30
CA GLN A 5 -13.84 -1.93 -3.79
C GLN A 5 -12.44 -2.21 -3.24
N PHE A 6 -11.61 -1.16 -3.15
CA PHE A 6 -10.27 -1.26 -2.56
C PHE A 6 -10.35 -1.53 -1.05
N ALA A 7 -11.20 -0.80 -0.32
CA ALA A 7 -11.39 -1.00 1.11
C ALA A 7 -11.87 -2.43 1.45
N THR A 8 -12.81 -2.97 0.66
CA THR A 8 -13.28 -4.35 0.81
C THR A 8 -12.17 -5.37 0.57
N PHE A 9 -11.34 -5.17 -0.46
CA PHE A 9 -10.23 -6.08 -0.76
C PHE A 9 -9.17 -6.08 0.35
N VAL A 10 -8.82 -4.89 0.86
CA VAL A 10 -7.86 -4.72 1.95
C VAL A 10 -8.40 -5.35 3.25
N GLY A 11 -9.66 -5.12 3.58
CA GLY A 11 -10.31 -5.72 4.75
C GLY A 11 -10.35 -7.25 4.69
N LEU A 12 -10.65 -7.82 3.52
CA LEU A 12 -10.67 -9.27 3.32
C LEU A 12 -9.27 -9.89 3.48
N ALA A 13 -8.24 -9.24 2.92
CA ALA A 13 -6.86 -9.66 3.05
C ALA A 13 -6.38 -9.61 4.51
N LEU A 14 -6.69 -8.54 5.24
CA LEU A 14 -6.38 -8.41 6.67
C LEU A 14 -7.08 -9.50 7.50
N GLY A 15 -8.37 -9.73 7.24
CA GLY A 15 -9.15 -10.78 7.93
C GLY A 15 -8.61 -12.18 7.68
N ALA A 16 -8.16 -12.47 6.46
CA ALA A 16 -7.57 -13.76 6.11
C ALA A 16 -6.27 -14.02 6.89
N VAL A 17 -5.35 -13.05 6.95
CA VAL A 17 -4.11 -13.23 7.74
C VAL A 17 -4.44 -13.41 9.22
N TRP A 18 -5.39 -12.64 9.75
CA TRP A 18 -5.81 -12.79 11.14
C TRP A 18 -6.37 -14.19 11.43
N ALA A 19 -7.17 -14.75 10.52
CA ALA A 19 -7.78 -16.08 10.66
C ALA A 19 -6.77 -17.24 10.60
N PHE A 20 -5.73 -17.16 9.77
CA PHE A 20 -4.78 -18.25 9.58
C PHE A 20 -3.52 -18.17 10.46
N GLY A 21 -3.15 -16.98 10.94
CA GLY A 21 -1.87 -16.78 11.62
C GLY A 21 -1.94 -16.43 13.11
N GLY A 22 -3.12 -16.12 13.68
CA GLY A 22 -3.23 -15.67 15.07
C GLY A 22 -2.62 -14.27 15.31
N PHE A 23 -2.59 -13.83 16.57
CA PHE A 23 -2.29 -12.42 16.94
C PHE A 23 -0.89 -11.94 16.49
N GLU A 24 0.13 -12.79 16.59
CA GLU A 24 1.50 -12.51 16.13
C GLU A 24 1.57 -12.25 14.62
N SER A 25 0.84 -13.04 13.84
CA SER A 25 0.78 -12.90 12.39
C SER A 25 -0.01 -11.67 11.96
N ALA A 26 -1.02 -11.30 12.74
CA ALA A 26 -1.78 -10.07 12.56
C ALA A 26 -0.87 -8.84 12.71
N ALA A 27 -0.02 -8.83 13.73
CA ALA A 27 0.95 -7.77 13.97
C ALA A 27 1.97 -7.69 12.82
N LEU A 28 2.52 -8.83 12.38
CA LEU A 28 3.44 -8.87 11.23
C LEU A 28 2.78 -8.37 9.94
N THR A 29 1.53 -8.75 9.66
CA THR A 29 0.80 -8.26 8.49
C THR A 29 0.40 -6.81 8.60
N ALA A 30 0.08 -6.30 9.79
CA ALA A 30 -0.14 -4.87 9.98
C ALA A 30 1.12 -4.06 9.66
N VAL A 31 2.30 -4.54 10.09
CA VAL A 31 3.58 -3.93 9.74
C VAL A 31 3.86 -4.05 8.25
N LEU A 32 3.69 -5.23 7.64
CA LEU A 32 3.91 -5.44 6.20
C LEU A 32 2.95 -4.61 5.34
N GLY A 33 1.69 -4.52 5.77
CA GLY A 33 0.66 -3.69 5.16
C GLY A 33 0.99 -2.20 5.27
N LEU A 34 1.53 -1.76 6.42
CA LEU A 34 2.01 -0.39 6.59
C LEU A 34 3.21 -0.10 5.69
N VAL A 35 4.18 -1.02 5.59
CA VAL A 35 5.31 -0.90 4.66
C VAL A 35 4.83 -0.86 3.21
N GLY A 36 3.92 -1.75 2.82
CA GLY A 36 3.32 -1.77 1.48
C GLY A 36 2.50 -0.51 1.19
N PHE A 37 1.82 0.05 2.19
CA PHE A 37 1.10 1.32 2.08
C PHE A 37 2.06 2.49 1.89
N LEU A 38 3.16 2.54 2.65
CA LEU A 38 4.20 3.57 2.52
C LEU A 38 4.90 3.47 1.15
N VAL A 39 5.26 2.27 0.71
CA VAL A 39 5.85 2.03 -0.62
C VAL A 39 4.85 2.38 -1.72
N GLY A 40 3.58 1.98 -1.59
CA GLY A 40 2.51 2.35 -2.51
C GLY A 40 2.30 3.87 -2.55
N GLN A 41 2.46 4.57 -1.44
CA GLN A 41 2.43 6.03 -1.36
C GLN A 41 3.59 6.69 -2.12
N VAL A 42 4.79 6.11 -2.01
CA VAL A 42 5.99 6.56 -2.74
C VAL A 42 5.84 6.32 -4.24
N VAL A 43 5.36 5.15 -4.64
CA VAL A 43 5.19 4.77 -6.05
C VAL A 43 4.00 5.47 -6.70
N SER A 44 2.92 5.71 -5.96
CA SER A 44 1.71 6.38 -6.45
C SER A 44 1.90 7.88 -6.71
N GLY A 45 3.11 8.42 -6.56
CA GLY A 45 3.45 9.79 -6.97
C GLY A 45 2.90 10.89 -6.05
N ARG A 46 2.37 10.55 -4.86
CA ARG A 46 2.05 11.58 -3.86
C ARG A 46 3.32 12.07 -3.14
N ILE A 47 4.42 11.32 -3.25
CA ILE A 47 5.78 11.87 -3.27
C ILE A 47 6.13 11.95 -4.76
N ASP A 48 6.12 13.15 -5.30
CA ASP A 48 6.27 13.40 -6.74
C ASP A 48 7.73 13.19 -7.17
N VAL A 49 8.15 11.94 -7.36
CA VAL A 49 9.45 11.61 -7.97
C VAL A 49 9.36 11.75 -9.50
N SER A 50 8.13 11.78 -10.05
CA SER A 50 7.87 11.90 -11.48
C SER A 50 8.09 13.34 -11.98
N GLU A 51 7.82 14.35 -11.14
CA GLU A 51 8.18 15.75 -11.36
C GLU A 51 9.70 15.92 -11.41
N TYR A 52 10.44 15.17 -10.57
CA TYR A 52 11.91 15.24 -10.57
C TYR A 52 12.58 14.53 -11.77
N ILE A 53 11.92 13.53 -12.37
CA ILE A 53 12.44 12.79 -13.53
C ILE A 53 11.96 13.40 -14.87
N GLY A 54 10.85 14.13 -14.89
CA GLY A 54 10.29 14.76 -16.10
C GLY A 54 10.99 16.06 -16.55
N SER A 55 11.67 16.79 -15.66
CA SER A 55 12.30 18.08 -15.99
C SER A 55 13.64 18.00 -16.73
N ARG A 56 14.06 16.83 -17.21
CA ARG A 56 15.29 16.65 -18.01
C ARG A 56 15.07 16.46 -19.51
N GLN A 57 13.85 16.68 -20.00
CA GLN A 57 13.59 16.70 -21.44
C GLN A 57 13.16 18.09 -21.90
N SER A 58 13.99 19.07 -21.56
CA SER A 58 14.03 20.40 -22.16
C SER A 58 15.43 20.62 -22.76
N GLN A 59 15.70 19.97 -23.89
CA GLN A 59 16.59 20.51 -24.92
C GLN A 59 16.25 19.93 -26.29
#